data_AF-A0A2V8EVX0-F1
#
_entry.id   AF-A0A2V8EVX0-F1
#
_cell.length_a   1.000
_cell.length_b   1.000
_cell.length_c   1.000
_cell.angle_alpha   90.00
_cell.angle_beta   90.00
_cell.angle_gamma   90.00
#
_symmetry.space_group_name_H-M   'P 1'
#
loop_
_entity.id
_entity.type
_entity.pdbx_description
1 polymer ?
#
loop_
_entity_poly.entity_id
_entity_poly.type
_entity_poly.pdbx_seq_one_letter_code
_entity_poly.pdbx_strand_id
1 'polypeptide(L)'
;MTRRLLAALLVSTLPLVSTGEAKTTATTNGTACGNLAALTIPSTTIKSATAVAAGPFTPPSANTAMTRPAFCRVEATARPTTDSEIKFEVWIPPADAWNGKLEGVGNGGYSGAIGYAAMAAGLRRGYAVASTDTGHAGDDMKFGQGHPEKIVDWAYRSVHVMTEASKLIVRDAQGRFAVRAYFVGCSSGGHQALTEAQRYPEDYDGIIAGDPANNRIRQTFAFLYSWVVTHTPDGHPIIPQNKLSLITHAAVEACDALDGLKDGIIDDPRRCHFDPAKLACPSTGAGQAQRDEAACLTAPQVEAARKMYEGLKNPRTGEQIFTGWPRGSEGFGENPIQSWGQ
;
A
#
# COMPACT_ATOMS: atom_id res chain seq x y z
N MET A 1 -24.63 34.88 -36.49
CA MET A 1 -24.08 35.78 -37.53
C MET A 1 -22.73 36.23 -36.98
N THR A 2 -21.58 35.78 -37.49
CA THR A 2 -20.96 36.26 -38.73
C THR A 2 -19.92 35.27 -39.27
N ARG A 3 -20.11 34.95 -40.56
CA ARG A 3 -19.20 34.59 -41.67
C ARG A 3 -17.91 33.77 -41.47
N ARG A 4 -17.94 32.62 -42.14
CA ARG A 4 -16.85 31.77 -42.65
C ARG A 4 -15.89 32.51 -43.59
N LEU A 5 -14.62 32.10 -43.58
CA LEU A 5 -13.70 32.17 -44.72
C LEU A 5 -13.11 30.77 -44.93
N LEU A 6 -13.56 30.09 -45.98
CA LEU A 6 -12.93 28.88 -46.51
C LEU A 6 -11.84 29.30 -47.49
N ALA A 7 -10.60 28.91 -47.23
CA ALA A 7 -9.53 28.91 -48.22
C ALA A 7 -9.53 27.56 -48.93
N ALA A 8 -9.70 27.58 -50.26
CA ALA A 8 -9.58 26.41 -51.12
C ALA A 8 -8.10 26.15 -51.40
N LEU A 9 -7.60 24.95 -51.07
CA LEU A 9 -6.33 24.44 -51.61
C LEU A 9 -6.63 23.43 -52.72
N LEU A 10 -6.13 23.73 -53.92
CA LEU A 10 -6.04 22.82 -55.05
C LEU A 10 -5.04 21.71 -54.72
N VAL A 11 -5.50 20.46 -54.74
CA VAL A 11 -4.68 19.25 -54.62
C VAL A 11 -4.16 18.89 -56.02
N SER A 12 -2.84 18.95 -56.21
CA SER A 12 -2.17 18.35 -57.36
C SER A 12 -1.81 16.90 -57.03
N THR A 13 -2.43 15.95 -57.73
CA THR A 13 -2.13 14.52 -57.60
C THR A 13 -0.98 14.13 -58.53
N LEU A 14 0.20 13.91 -57.98
CA LEU A 14 1.29 13.18 -58.62
C LEU A 14 1.27 11.72 -58.11
N PRO A 15 1.33 10.70 -58.96
CA PRO A 15 1.41 9.32 -58.52
C PRO A 15 2.84 9.03 -58.01
N LEU A 16 3.01 8.91 -56.70
CA LEU A 16 4.21 8.27 -56.14
C LEU A 16 4.08 6.76 -56.32
N VAL A 17 4.98 6.20 -57.14
CA VAL A 17 5.24 4.76 -57.18
C VAL A 17 5.85 4.37 -55.83
N SER A 18 5.05 3.75 -54.97
CA SER A 18 5.53 3.14 -53.73
C SER A 18 6.18 1.81 -54.07
N THR A 19 7.52 1.78 -54.08
CA THR A 19 8.28 0.53 -53.93
C THR A 19 8.01 0.02 -52.52
N GLY A 20 7.21 -1.03 -52.41
CA GLY A 20 6.95 -1.73 -51.16
C GLY A 20 8.21 -2.43 -50.67
N GLU A 21 9.08 -1.70 -49.98
CA GLU A 21 10.01 -2.33 -49.04
C GLU A 21 9.19 -2.86 -47.87
N ALA A 22 9.05 -4.18 -47.81
CA ALA A 22 8.59 -4.84 -46.61
C ALA A 22 9.50 -4.40 -45.46
N LYS A 23 8.98 -3.55 -44.56
CA LYS A 23 9.57 -3.34 -43.25
C LYS A 23 9.53 -4.68 -42.54
N THR A 24 10.63 -5.43 -42.64
CA THR A 24 10.97 -6.47 -41.68
C THR A 24 10.96 -5.78 -40.32
N THR A 25 9.90 -5.98 -39.54
CA THR A 25 9.91 -5.68 -38.11
C THR A 25 11.05 -6.51 -37.53
N ALA A 26 12.20 -5.89 -37.33
CA ALA A 26 13.28 -6.51 -36.57
C ALA A 26 12.66 -6.89 -35.22
N THR A 27 12.56 -8.19 -34.96
CA THR A 27 12.36 -8.70 -33.62
C THR A 27 13.58 -8.22 -32.85
N THR A 28 13.45 -7.08 -32.16
CA THR A 28 14.48 -6.60 -31.24
C THR A 28 14.49 -7.59 -30.09
N ASN A 29 15.25 -8.66 -30.23
CA ASN A 29 15.55 -9.55 -29.11
C ASN A 29 16.15 -8.67 -28.04
N GLY A 30 15.46 -8.54 -26.91
CA GLY A 30 15.91 -7.71 -25.80
C GLY A 30 17.24 -8.21 -25.23
N THR A 31 17.86 -7.40 -24.40
CA THR A 31 19.15 -7.69 -23.79
C THR A 31 19.06 -8.93 -22.91
N ALA A 32 19.97 -9.89 -23.13
CA ALA A 32 20.08 -11.07 -22.28
C ALA A 32 20.27 -10.67 -20.81
N CYS A 33 19.63 -11.39 -19.88
CA CYS A 33 19.54 -10.98 -18.47
C CYS A 33 20.89 -10.55 -17.86
N GLY A 34 21.94 -11.35 -18.01
CA GLY A 34 23.27 -11.02 -17.47
C GLY A 34 23.89 -9.72 -18.00
N ASN A 35 23.50 -9.29 -19.19
CA ASN A 35 24.02 -8.08 -19.83
C ASN A 35 23.30 -6.82 -19.36
N LEU A 36 22.13 -6.93 -18.71
CA LEU A 36 21.43 -5.77 -18.13
C LEU A 36 22.25 -5.08 -17.03
N ALA A 37 23.22 -5.76 -16.43
CA ALA A 37 24.15 -5.15 -15.48
C ALA A 37 24.96 -3.98 -16.07
N ALA A 38 25.10 -3.89 -17.40
CA ALA A 38 25.78 -2.80 -18.09
C ALA A 38 24.87 -1.61 -18.42
N LEU A 39 23.55 -1.71 -18.20
CA LEU A 39 22.62 -0.64 -18.54
C LEU A 39 22.86 0.58 -17.63
N THR A 40 23.02 1.75 -18.26
CA THR A 40 23.23 3.01 -17.58
C THR A 40 21.93 3.78 -17.47
N ILE A 41 21.54 4.13 -16.23
CA ILE A 41 20.35 4.93 -15.92
C ILE A 41 20.80 6.06 -14.99
N PRO A 42 20.40 7.33 -15.24
CA PRO A 42 20.75 8.44 -14.36
C PRO A 42 20.42 8.14 -12.89
N SER A 43 21.37 8.45 -12.01
CA SER A 43 21.25 8.27 -10.55
C SER A 43 20.94 6.84 -10.10
N THR A 44 21.06 5.83 -10.97
CA THR A 44 20.73 4.43 -10.68
C THR A 44 21.89 3.52 -11.08
N THR A 45 22.29 2.63 -10.18
CA THR A 45 23.29 1.60 -10.45
C THR A 45 22.62 0.24 -10.42
N ILE A 46 22.73 -0.53 -11.51
CA ILE A 46 22.36 -1.95 -11.52
C ILE A 46 23.49 -2.73 -10.87
N LYS A 47 23.20 -3.36 -9.74
CA LYS A 47 24.16 -4.15 -8.94
C LYS A 47 24.35 -5.54 -9.51
N SER A 48 23.27 -6.17 -9.96
CA SER A 48 23.31 -7.50 -10.55
C SER A 48 22.13 -7.67 -11.51
N ALA A 49 22.30 -8.57 -12.48
CA ALA A 49 21.20 -9.07 -13.28
C ALA A 49 21.42 -10.57 -13.52
N THR A 50 20.54 -11.41 -12.97
CA THR A 50 20.74 -12.87 -12.91
C THR A 50 19.50 -13.61 -13.40
N ALA A 51 19.68 -14.56 -14.31
CA ALA A 51 18.61 -15.45 -14.73
C ALA A 51 18.31 -16.44 -13.60
N VAL A 52 17.04 -16.52 -13.19
CA VAL A 52 16.56 -17.43 -12.16
C VAL A 52 15.59 -18.42 -12.80
N ALA A 53 15.87 -19.71 -12.62
CA ALA A 53 15.02 -20.78 -13.13
C ALA A 53 13.66 -20.81 -12.42
N ALA A 54 12.66 -21.39 -13.08
CA ALA A 54 11.37 -21.64 -12.45
C ALA A 54 11.51 -22.62 -11.28
N GLY A 55 10.69 -22.44 -10.25
CA GLY A 55 10.68 -23.31 -9.08
C GLY A 55 10.81 -22.54 -7.76
N PRO A 56 11.30 -23.20 -6.70
CA PRO A 56 11.50 -22.58 -5.40
C PRO A 56 12.58 -21.50 -5.46
N PHE A 57 12.30 -20.33 -4.89
CA PHE A 57 13.39 -19.47 -4.40
C PHE A 57 13.03 -18.81 -3.11
N THR A 58 14.06 -18.62 -2.30
CA THR A 58 14.02 -17.96 -1.01
C THR A 58 14.57 -16.55 -1.18
N PRO A 59 13.73 -15.51 -1.07
CA PRO A 59 14.23 -14.15 -1.09
C PRO A 59 15.21 -13.86 0.04
N PRO A 60 16.05 -12.82 -0.10
CA PRO A 60 16.82 -12.29 1.02
C PRO A 60 15.94 -12.09 2.26
N SER A 61 16.45 -12.51 3.42
CA SER A 61 15.78 -12.39 4.72
C SER A 61 14.48 -13.19 4.89
N ALA A 62 14.13 -14.07 3.94
CA ALA A 62 12.99 -14.98 4.06
C ALA A 62 13.44 -16.37 4.54
N ASN A 63 12.61 -17.02 5.36
CA ASN A 63 12.83 -18.40 5.83
C ASN A 63 12.05 -19.44 5.03
N THR A 64 11.26 -19.01 4.05
CA THR A 64 10.38 -19.90 3.27
C THR A 64 10.53 -19.58 1.79
N ALA A 65 10.74 -20.63 0.99
CA ALA A 65 10.80 -20.50 -0.45
C ALA A 65 9.42 -20.25 -1.04
N MET A 66 9.34 -19.37 -2.04
CA MET A 66 8.13 -19.23 -2.86
C MET A 66 8.33 -19.81 -4.26
N THR A 67 7.34 -20.58 -4.70
CA THR A 67 7.30 -21.14 -6.06
C THR A 67 6.83 -20.10 -7.06
N ARG A 68 7.55 -19.95 -8.17
CA ARG A 68 7.22 -18.98 -9.21
C ARG A 68 7.84 -19.34 -10.58
N PRO A 69 7.40 -18.66 -11.66
CA PRO A 69 8.00 -18.83 -12.99
C PRO A 69 9.47 -18.42 -13.03
N ALA A 70 10.17 -18.81 -14.10
CA ALA A 70 11.50 -18.29 -14.39
C ALA A 70 11.44 -16.77 -14.63
N PHE A 71 12.52 -16.06 -14.31
CA PHE A 71 12.60 -14.61 -14.49
C PHE A 71 14.05 -14.13 -14.48
N CYS A 72 14.29 -12.95 -15.05
CA CYS A 72 15.51 -12.18 -14.82
C CYS A 72 15.35 -11.34 -13.56
N ARG A 73 16.21 -11.56 -12.56
CA ARG A 73 16.29 -10.77 -11.33
C ARG A 73 17.29 -9.64 -11.53
N VAL A 74 16.81 -8.41 -11.54
CA VAL A 74 17.66 -7.21 -11.59
C VAL A 74 17.65 -6.54 -10.22
N GLU A 75 18.81 -6.44 -9.59
CA GLU A 75 19.00 -5.73 -8.32
C GLU A 75 19.62 -4.37 -8.61
N ALA A 76 19.02 -3.28 -8.12
CA ALA A 76 19.47 -1.92 -8.41
C ALA A 76 19.45 -1.02 -7.17
N THR A 77 20.18 0.09 -7.24
CA THR A 77 20.18 1.13 -6.21
C THR A 77 20.10 2.51 -6.86
N ALA A 78 19.06 3.28 -6.51
CA ALA A 78 18.91 4.68 -6.90
C ALA A 78 19.44 5.61 -5.78
N ARG A 79 20.12 6.70 -6.19
CA ARG A 79 20.65 7.75 -5.33
C ARG A 79 20.30 9.13 -5.90
N PRO A 80 19.02 9.54 -5.87
CA PRO A 80 18.59 10.85 -6.36
C PRO A 80 19.18 12.03 -5.56
N THR A 81 19.62 11.77 -4.32
CA THR A 81 20.36 12.72 -3.47
C THR A 81 21.57 12.04 -2.83
N THR A 82 22.42 12.80 -2.14
CA THR A 82 23.58 12.26 -1.41
C THR A 82 23.21 11.46 -0.15
N ASP A 83 22.03 11.65 0.40
CA ASP A 83 21.52 10.96 1.61
C ASP A 83 20.55 9.80 1.25
N SER A 84 20.14 9.73 -0.01
CA SER A 84 19.31 8.66 -0.55
C SER A 84 20.12 7.40 -0.86
N GLU A 85 19.58 6.25 -0.46
CA GLU A 85 20.03 4.94 -0.90
C GLU A 85 18.81 4.02 -1.03
N ILE A 86 18.21 4.02 -2.20
CA ILE A 86 16.93 3.34 -2.47
C ILE A 86 17.24 2.05 -3.23
N LYS A 87 17.10 0.90 -2.58
CA LYS A 87 17.31 -0.40 -3.23
C LYS A 87 15.98 -0.88 -3.78
N PHE A 88 16.01 -1.38 -4.99
CA PHE A 88 14.82 -1.96 -5.61
C PHE A 88 15.20 -3.14 -6.49
N GLU A 89 14.21 -3.98 -6.74
CA GLU A 89 14.34 -5.09 -7.66
C GLU A 89 13.31 -5.01 -8.76
N VAL A 90 13.71 -5.48 -9.94
CA VAL A 90 12.83 -5.70 -11.08
C VAL A 90 12.92 -7.16 -11.47
N TRP A 91 11.79 -7.87 -11.44
CA TRP A 91 11.69 -9.26 -11.90
C TRP A 91 10.98 -9.29 -13.24
N ILE A 92 11.68 -9.78 -14.26
CA ILE A 92 11.23 -9.73 -15.65
C ILE A 92 11.04 -11.16 -16.15
N PRO A 93 9.81 -11.59 -16.49
CA PRO A 93 9.61 -12.93 -17.05
C PRO A 93 10.24 -13.06 -18.44
N PRO A 94 10.53 -14.28 -18.91
CA PRO A 94 10.86 -14.56 -20.30
C PRO A 94 9.88 -13.89 -21.27
N ALA A 95 10.36 -13.50 -22.46
CA ALA A 95 9.58 -12.71 -23.41
C ALA A 95 8.27 -13.38 -23.86
N ASP A 96 8.27 -14.72 -23.95
CA ASP A 96 7.10 -15.54 -24.27
C ASP A 96 6.10 -15.68 -23.10
N ALA A 97 6.56 -15.46 -21.87
CA ALA A 97 5.73 -15.45 -20.66
C ALA A 97 5.31 -14.03 -20.22
N TRP A 98 5.87 -12.98 -20.83
CA TRP A 98 5.58 -11.59 -20.48
C TRP A 98 4.27 -11.12 -21.13
N ASN A 99 3.32 -10.67 -20.31
CA ASN A 99 2.03 -10.16 -20.76
C ASN A 99 2.10 -8.72 -21.33
N GLY A 100 3.30 -8.16 -21.46
CA GLY A 100 3.54 -6.81 -21.98
C GLY A 100 3.36 -5.68 -20.97
N LYS A 101 3.13 -5.96 -19.68
CA LYS A 101 2.80 -4.96 -18.66
C LYS A 101 3.86 -4.90 -17.54
N LEU A 102 3.93 -3.75 -16.88
CA LEU A 102 4.68 -3.52 -15.64
C LEU A 102 3.70 -3.47 -14.45
N GLU A 103 4.08 -4.06 -13.32
CA GLU A 103 3.36 -3.93 -12.04
C GLU A 103 4.32 -3.52 -10.92
N GLY A 104 4.15 -2.32 -10.39
CA GLY A 104 4.81 -1.89 -9.14
C GLY A 104 4.00 -2.40 -7.94
N VAL A 105 4.69 -2.85 -6.89
CA VAL A 105 4.04 -3.28 -5.64
C VAL A 105 4.51 -2.47 -4.44
N GLY A 106 3.57 -2.05 -3.61
CA GLY A 106 3.83 -1.22 -2.42
C GLY A 106 4.30 -2.00 -1.19
N ASN A 107 4.61 -1.26 -0.13
CA ASN A 107 5.14 -1.77 1.14
C ASN A 107 4.07 -1.74 2.25
N GLY A 108 4.41 -2.23 3.45
CA GLY A 108 3.58 -2.15 4.66
C GLY A 108 4.24 -1.31 5.75
N GLY A 109 3.46 -0.74 6.68
CA GLY A 109 4.00 -0.05 7.85
C GLY A 109 5.02 1.05 7.51
N TYR A 110 6.18 1.02 8.14
CA TYR A 110 7.32 1.87 7.78
C TYR A 110 8.43 1.01 7.17
N SER A 111 8.08 -0.01 6.38
CA SER A 111 9.02 -1.05 6.05
C SER A 111 10.09 -0.64 5.05
N GLY A 112 11.34 -0.85 5.47
CA GLY A 112 12.56 -0.74 4.69
C GLY A 112 12.89 -2.00 3.87
N ALA A 113 11.88 -2.69 3.30
CA ALA A 113 12.05 -4.01 2.69
C ALA A 113 11.26 -4.20 1.39
N ILE A 114 11.86 -4.95 0.45
CA ILE A 114 11.28 -5.29 -0.85
C ILE A 114 10.13 -6.30 -0.69
N GLY A 115 8.99 -6.02 -1.32
CA GLY A 115 7.76 -6.81 -1.25
C GLY A 115 7.77 -8.09 -2.10
N TYR A 116 8.69 -9.03 -1.83
CA TYR A 116 8.89 -10.22 -2.67
C TYR A 116 7.65 -11.11 -2.87
N ALA A 117 6.79 -11.24 -1.86
CA ALA A 117 5.57 -12.04 -1.99
C ALA A 117 4.60 -11.44 -3.01
N ALA A 118 4.44 -10.11 -3.00
CA ALA A 118 3.62 -9.38 -3.96
C ALA A 118 4.24 -9.41 -5.37
N MET A 119 5.56 -9.24 -5.48
CA MET A 119 6.29 -9.40 -6.74
C MET A 119 6.08 -10.80 -7.33
N ALA A 120 6.22 -11.86 -6.53
CA ALA A 120 5.98 -13.22 -7.00
C ALA A 120 4.54 -13.44 -7.49
N ALA A 121 3.55 -12.79 -6.87
CA ALA A 121 2.16 -12.85 -7.31
C ALA A 121 1.96 -12.17 -8.67
N GLY A 122 2.53 -10.99 -8.89
CA GLY A 122 2.50 -10.30 -10.19
C GLY A 122 3.24 -11.07 -11.28
N LEU A 123 4.42 -11.61 -10.96
CA LEU A 123 5.21 -12.41 -11.90
C LEU A 123 4.45 -13.66 -12.37
N ARG A 124 3.71 -14.35 -11.47
CA ARG A 124 2.85 -15.49 -11.85
C ARG A 124 1.75 -15.11 -12.85
N ARG A 125 1.33 -13.85 -12.89
CA ARG A 125 0.36 -13.33 -13.86
C ARG A 125 1.03 -12.79 -15.15
N GLY A 126 2.33 -12.98 -15.29
CA GLY A 126 3.11 -12.60 -16.47
C GLY A 126 3.55 -11.13 -16.50
N TYR A 127 3.44 -10.39 -15.39
CA TYR A 127 3.94 -9.01 -15.33
C TYR A 127 5.45 -9.00 -15.18
N ALA A 128 6.11 -8.00 -15.77
CA ALA A 128 7.36 -7.52 -15.19
C ALA A 128 6.99 -6.78 -13.90
N VAL A 129 7.66 -7.07 -12.79
CA VAL A 129 7.27 -6.55 -11.47
C VAL A 129 8.41 -5.80 -10.80
N ALA A 130 8.10 -4.77 -10.03
CA ALA A 130 9.08 -3.98 -9.29
C ALA A 130 8.65 -3.69 -7.85
N SER A 131 9.60 -3.68 -6.92
CA SER A 131 9.40 -3.23 -5.53
C SER A 131 10.70 -2.64 -4.96
N THR A 132 10.55 -1.74 -3.99
CA THR A 132 11.64 -0.95 -3.38
C THR A 132 11.67 -1.14 -1.87
N ASP A 133 12.84 -0.94 -1.26
CA ASP A 133 13.05 -0.87 0.18
C ASP A 133 12.69 0.50 0.78
N THR A 134 12.17 1.42 -0.03
CA THR A 134 11.77 2.77 0.41
C THR A 134 12.91 3.67 0.93
N GLY A 135 14.17 3.34 0.67
CA GLY A 135 15.33 4.20 0.98
C GLY A 135 15.99 3.96 2.33
N HIS A 136 15.62 2.90 3.04
CA HIS A 136 16.15 2.56 4.36
C HIS A 136 16.03 1.06 4.66
N ALA A 137 16.54 0.63 5.82
CA ALA A 137 16.49 -0.76 6.28
C ALA A 137 15.75 -0.88 7.61
N GLY A 138 15.00 -1.97 7.77
CA GLY A 138 14.19 -2.24 8.96
C GLY A 138 12.87 -1.45 8.97
N ASP A 139 12.09 -1.61 10.03
CA ASP A 139 10.75 -1.02 10.14
C ASP A 139 10.68 0.12 11.19
N ASP A 140 11.81 0.47 11.81
CA ASP A 140 11.87 1.53 12.84
C ASP A 140 11.93 2.92 12.17
N MET A 141 10.99 3.80 12.57
CA MET A 141 10.92 5.20 12.12
C MET A 141 12.16 6.05 12.41
N LYS A 142 13.12 5.56 13.21
CA LYS A 142 14.43 6.20 13.42
C LYS A 142 15.20 6.48 12.13
N PHE A 143 14.89 5.80 11.02
CA PHE A 143 15.53 6.07 9.72
C PHE A 143 15.46 7.55 9.30
N GLY A 144 14.46 8.30 9.77
CA GLY A 144 14.28 9.72 9.44
C GLY A 144 14.99 10.70 10.38
N GLN A 145 15.52 10.25 11.52
CA GLN A 145 16.15 11.14 12.50
C GLN A 145 17.46 11.71 11.95
N GLY A 146 17.49 13.01 11.68
CA GLY A 146 18.65 13.68 11.07
C GLY A 146 18.81 13.41 9.57
N HIS A 147 17.90 12.66 8.94
CA HIS A 147 17.95 12.24 7.54
C HIS A 147 16.66 12.65 6.80
N PRO A 148 16.46 13.95 6.50
CA PRO A 148 15.22 14.43 5.86
C PRO A 148 14.98 13.81 4.48
N GLU A 149 16.04 13.49 3.74
CA GLU A 149 15.91 12.86 2.42
C GLU A 149 15.39 11.42 2.53
N LYS A 150 15.69 10.70 3.61
CA LYS A 150 15.10 9.36 3.83
C LYS A 150 13.61 9.41 4.13
N ILE A 151 13.15 10.48 4.80
CA ILE A 151 11.71 10.75 4.96
C ILE A 151 11.07 10.99 3.59
N VAL A 152 11.73 11.74 2.72
CA VAL A 152 11.27 11.99 1.34
C VAL A 152 11.26 10.70 0.50
N ASP A 153 12.28 9.87 0.62
CA ASP A 153 12.38 8.57 -0.05
C ASP A 153 11.21 7.67 0.33
N TRP A 154 10.94 7.55 1.63
CA TRP A 154 9.81 6.77 2.13
C TRP A 154 8.46 7.37 1.74
N ALA A 155 8.31 8.70 1.83
CA ALA A 155 7.04 9.38 1.67
C ALA A 155 6.53 9.35 0.22
N TYR A 156 7.41 9.53 -0.77
CA TYR A 156 7.00 9.59 -2.18
C TYR A 156 8.07 9.28 -3.22
N ARG A 157 9.37 9.47 -2.93
CA ARG A 157 10.38 9.45 -4.01
C ARG A 157 10.79 8.04 -4.42
N SER A 158 10.82 7.08 -3.49
CA SER A 158 11.34 5.74 -3.76
C SER A 158 10.54 4.94 -4.79
N VAL A 159 9.21 5.04 -4.75
CA VAL A 159 8.33 4.36 -5.71
C VAL A 159 8.52 4.97 -7.09
N HIS A 160 8.40 6.29 -7.23
CA HIS A 160 8.64 7.01 -8.48
C HIS A 160 9.97 6.65 -9.16
N VAL A 161 11.11 6.77 -8.47
CA VAL A 161 12.41 6.52 -9.08
C VAL A 161 12.61 5.04 -9.45
N MET A 162 12.04 4.12 -8.66
CA MET A 162 11.97 2.71 -9.02
C MET A 162 11.13 2.52 -10.29
N THR A 163 9.97 3.16 -10.40
CA THR A 163 9.07 3.06 -11.56
C THR A 163 9.77 3.52 -12.84
N GLU A 164 10.39 4.70 -12.84
CA GLU A 164 11.09 5.23 -14.00
C GLU A 164 12.24 4.32 -14.44
N ALA A 165 13.07 3.89 -13.51
CA ALA A 165 14.17 2.97 -13.80
C ALA A 165 13.65 1.62 -14.31
N SER A 166 12.59 1.08 -13.71
CA SER A 166 12.00 -0.19 -14.11
C SER A 166 11.44 -0.15 -15.53
N LYS A 167 10.81 0.95 -15.95
CA LYS A 167 10.35 1.13 -17.34
C LYS A 167 11.51 1.02 -18.34
N LEU A 168 12.68 1.58 -18.01
CA LEU A 168 13.88 1.51 -18.84
C LEU A 168 14.52 0.12 -18.84
N ILE A 169 14.63 -0.53 -17.68
CA ILE A 169 15.17 -1.89 -17.56
C ILE A 169 14.29 -2.88 -18.32
N VAL A 170 12.97 -2.81 -18.17
CA VAL A 170 12.02 -3.67 -18.90
C VAL A 170 12.10 -3.43 -20.40
N ARG A 171 12.20 -2.16 -20.84
CA ARG A 171 12.39 -1.84 -22.25
C ARG A 171 13.63 -2.51 -22.83
N ASP A 172 14.75 -2.45 -22.11
CA ASP A 172 16.01 -3.04 -22.56
C ASP A 172 15.92 -4.58 -22.61
N ALA A 173 15.38 -5.18 -21.55
CA ALA A 173 15.23 -6.63 -21.43
C ALA A 173 14.25 -7.24 -22.45
N GLN A 174 13.20 -6.52 -22.84
CA GLN A 174 12.13 -7.02 -23.71
C GLN A 174 12.19 -6.45 -25.13
N GLY A 175 13.13 -5.55 -25.41
CA GLY A 175 13.27 -4.85 -26.70
C GLY A 175 12.16 -3.84 -27.00
N ARG A 176 11.23 -3.61 -26.06
CA ARG A 176 10.11 -2.66 -26.17
C ARG A 176 9.59 -2.26 -24.79
N PHE A 177 9.01 -1.06 -24.69
CA PHE A 177 8.35 -0.62 -23.46
C PHE A 177 7.12 -1.48 -23.12
N ALA A 178 6.78 -1.52 -21.83
CA ALA A 178 5.50 -2.04 -21.38
C ALA A 178 4.36 -1.24 -22.01
N VAL A 179 3.29 -1.91 -22.45
CA VAL A 179 2.13 -1.26 -23.06
C VAL A 179 1.22 -0.59 -22.03
N ARG A 180 1.32 -1.03 -20.76
CA ARG A 180 0.66 -0.46 -19.59
C ARG A 180 1.50 -0.69 -18.33
N ALA A 181 1.41 0.23 -17.37
CA ALA A 181 1.95 0.07 -16.03
C ALA A 181 0.83 0.14 -14.98
N TYR A 182 0.88 -0.74 -13.98
CA TYR A 182 -0.07 -0.77 -12.87
C TYR A 182 0.67 -0.67 -11.53
N PHE A 183 0.04 -0.06 -10.53
CA PHE A 183 0.53 -0.10 -9.15
C PHE A 183 -0.51 -0.74 -8.23
N VAL A 184 -0.07 -1.62 -7.34
CA VAL A 184 -0.93 -2.25 -6.33
C VAL A 184 -0.28 -2.20 -4.95
N GLY A 185 -1.02 -1.69 -3.98
CA GLY A 185 -0.56 -1.61 -2.60
C GLY A 185 -1.70 -1.52 -1.61
N CYS A 186 -1.46 -1.98 -0.38
CA CYS A 186 -2.40 -1.92 0.74
C CYS A 186 -1.73 -1.25 1.95
N SER A 187 -2.46 -0.59 2.84
CA SER A 187 -1.90 0.12 4.01
C SER A 187 -0.95 1.25 3.56
N SER A 188 0.33 1.20 3.94
CA SER A 188 1.36 2.11 3.42
C SER A 188 1.51 2.00 1.90
N GLY A 189 1.27 0.84 1.31
CA GLY A 189 1.17 0.66 -0.14
C GLY A 189 -0.02 1.42 -0.73
N GLY A 190 -1.13 1.54 0.00
CA GLY A 190 -2.25 2.39 -0.42
C GLY A 190 -1.92 3.89 -0.34
N HIS A 191 -1.12 4.30 0.66
CA HIS A 191 -0.52 5.65 0.70
C HIS A 191 0.37 5.90 -0.51
N GLN A 192 1.28 4.98 -0.82
CA GLN A 192 2.15 5.05 -1.99
C GLN A 192 1.33 5.12 -3.28
N ALA A 193 0.32 4.28 -3.43
CA ALA A 193 -0.59 4.25 -4.57
C ALA A 193 -1.27 5.61 -4.81
N LEU A 194 -1.83 6.22 -3.77
CA LEU A 194 -2.44 7.55 -3.88
C LEU A 194 -1.39 8.66 -4.08
N THR A 195 -0.19 8.48 -3.56
CA THR A 195 0.93 9.40 -3.76
C THR A 195 1.37 9.42 -5.22
N GLU A 196 1.52 8.26 -5.86
CA GLU A 196 1.79 8.16 -7.30
C GLU A 196 0.69 8.85 -8.11
N ALA A 197 -0.59 8.58 -7.79
CA ALA A 197 -1.71 9.22 -8.47
C ALA A 197 -1.70 10.76 -8.38
N GLN A 198 -1.26 11.31 -7.23
CA GLN A 198 -1.30 12.75 -6.96
C GLN A 198 -0.05 13.50 -7.40
N ARG A 199 1.13 12.87 -7.32
CA ARG A 199 2.43 13.51 -7.56
C ARG A 199 3.08 13.10 -8.86
N TYR A 200 2.82 11.88 -9.32
CA TYR A 200 3.45 11.26 -10.48
C TYR A 200 2.39 10.62 -11.38
N PRO A 201 1.41 11.40 -11.90
CA PRO A 201 0.27 10.84 -12.60
C PRO A 201 0.64 10.07 -13.89
N GLU A 202 1.83 10.29 -14.43
CA GLU A 202 2.37 9.58 -15.59
C GLU A 202 3.02 8.22 -15.24
N ASP A 203 3.15 7.88 -13.96
CA ASP A 203 3.84 6.66 -13.57
C ASP A 203 3.04 5.39 -13.86
N TYR A 204 1.72 5.43 -13.70
CA TYR A 204 0.86 4.28 -13.81
C TYR A 204 -0.44 4.58 -14.56
N ASP A 205 -0.84 3.66 -15.44
CA ASP A 205 -2.13 3.70 -16.15
C ASP A 205 -3.31 3.27 -15.27
N GLY A 206 -3.03 2.49 -14.21
CA GLY A 206 -4.04 1.99 -13.28
C GLY A 206 -3.46 1.72 -11.91
N ILE A 207 -4.20 2.08 -10.87
CA ILE A 207 -3.76 2.02 -9.48
C ILE A 207 -4.82 1.31 -8.63
N ILE A 208 -4.36 0.37 -7.80
CA ILE A 208 -5.17 -0.30 -6.77
C ILE A 208 -4.63 0.13 -5.40
N ALA A 209 -5.37 1.00 -4.72
CA ALA A 209 -5.04 1.52 -3.39
C ALA A 209 -5.95 0.88 -2.33
N GLY A 210 -5.48 -0.17 -1.66
CA GLY A 210 -6.16 -0.80 -0.53
C GLY A 210 -5.85 -0.09 0.79
N ASP A 211 -6.84 0.05 1.67
CA ASP A 211 -6.73 0.61 3.02
C ASP A 211 -5.68 1.74 3.15
N PRO A 212 -5.80 2.83 2.38
CA PRO A 212 -4.69 3.75 2.18
C PRO A 212 -4.38 4.55 3.44
N ALA A 213 -3.15 4.44 3.94
CA ALA A 213 -2.61 5.23 5.06
C ALA A 213 -2.23 6.66 4.64
N ASN A 214 -3.09 7.32 3.85
CA ASN A 214 -2.79 8.53 3.07
C ASN A 214 -2.80 9.83 3.88
N ASN A 215 -3.61 9.92 4.94
CA ASN A 215 -3.58 11.04 5.87
C ASN A 215 -2.58 10.78 7.01
N ARG A 216 -1.32 10.49 6.65
CA ARG A 216 -0.32 9.87 7.53
C ARG A 216 -0.13 10.64 8.84
N ILE A 217 0.01 11.96 8.78
CA ILE A 217 0.22 12.78 9.99
C ILE A 217 -0.96 12.63 10.95
N ARG A 218 -2.20 12.86 10.47
CA ARG A 218 -3.38 12.79 11.33
C ARG A 218 -3.63 11.36 11.82
N GLN A 219 -3.36 10.36 11.00
CA GLN A 219 -3.44 8.94 11.36
C GLN A 219 -2.44 8.57 12.47
N THR A 220 -1.17 9.03 12.38
CA THR A 220 -0.17 8.78 13.43
C THR A 220 -0.61 9.37 14.78
N PHE A 221 -1.18 10.59 14.79
CA PHE A 221 -1.76 11.15 16.01
C PHE A 221 -2.99 10.37 16.50
N ALA A 222 -3.80 9.81 15.60
CA ALA A 222 -4.94 8.98 15.97
C ALA A 222 -4.52 7.66 16.64
N PHE A 223 -3.43 7.04 16.18
CA PHE A 223 -2.88 5.85 16.83
C PHE A 223 -2.35 6.18 18.23
N LEU A 224 -1.61 7.29 18.38
CA LEU A 224 -1.18 7.76 19.70
C LEU A 224 -2.38 8.05 20.62
N TYR A 225 -3.41 8.70 20.10
CA TYR A 225 -4.63 8.99 20.85
C TYR A 225 -5.33 7.70 21.28
N SER A 226 -5.45 6.71 20.39
CA SER A 226 -6.05 5.40 20.69
C SER A 226 -5.36 4.78 21.91
N TRP A 227 -4.02 4.74 21.91
CA TRP A 227 -3.24 4.25 23.05
C TRP A 227 -3.56 5.02 24.35
N VAL A 228 -3.53 6.36 24.30
CA VAL A 228 -3.75 7.22 25.48
C VAL A 228 -5.15 7.03 26.08
N VAL A 229 -6.18 6.75 25.28
CA VAL A 229 -7.55 6.58 25.80
C VAL A 229 -7.90 5.15 26.19
N THR A 230 -7.10 4.18 25.77
CA THR A 230 -7.30 2.76 26.10
C THR A 230 -6.34 2.25 27.17
N HIS A 231 -5.37 3.04 27.63
CA HIS A 231 -4.40 2.64 28.64
C HIS A 231 -4.41 3.52 29.87
N THR A 232 -4.16 2.90 31.03
CA THR A 232 -3.88 3.61 32.28
C THR A 232 -2.48 4.25 32.25
N PRO A 233 -2.17 5.22 33.15
CA PRO A 233 -0.86 5.88 33.17
C PRO A 233 0.34 4.94 33.37
N ASP A 234 0.14 3.79 33.98
CA ASP A 234 1.13 2.71 34.16
C ASP A 234 1.17 1.72 32.97
N GLY A 235 0.40 1.97 31.91
CA GLY A 235 0.46 1.24 30.65
C GLY A 235 -0.36 -0.04 30.61
N HIS A 236 -1.35 -0.22 31.50
CA HIS A 236 -2.26 -1.35 31.45
C HIS A 236 -3.51 -1.04 30.60
N PRO A 237 -3.99 -1.99 29.78
CA PRO A 237 -5.19 -1.77 28.98
C PRO A 237 -6.42 -1.62 29.90
N ILE A 238 -7.18 -0.55 29.68
CA ILE A 238 -8.45 -0.25 30.36
C ILE A 238 -9.51 -1.29 29.97
N ILE A 239 -9.55 -1.67 28.70
CA ILE A 239 -10.40 -2.75 28.16
C ILE A 239 -9.51 -3.98 27.94
N PRO A 240 -9.64 -5.03 28.78
CA PRO A 240 -8.89 -6.27 28.59
C PRO A 240 -9.22 -6.95 27.26
N GLN A 241 -8.22 -7.62 26.67
CA GLN A 241 -8.34 -8.28 25.37
C GLN A 241 -9.52 -9.26 25.28
N ASN A 242 -9.78 -10.00 26.35
CA ASN A 242 -10.88 -10.97 26.42
C ASN A 242 -12.28 -10.32 26.40
N LYS A 243 -12.38 -8.99 26.50
CA LYS A 243 -13.64 -8.25 26.39
C LYS A 243 -13.88 -7.66 25.00
N LEU A 244 -12.89 -7.62 24.11
CA LEU A 244 -13.07 -7.03 22.78
C LEU A 244 -14.09 -7.78 21.94
N SER A 245 -14.10 -9.11 22.00
CA SER A 245 -15.10 -9.94 21.30
C SER A 245 -16.52 -9.73 21.83
N LEU A 246 -16.70 -9.44 23.13
CA LEU A 246 -17.99 -9.05 23.69
C LEU A 246 -18.50 -7.75 23.05
N ILE A 247 -17.62 -6.77 22.85
CA ILE A 247 -17.98 -5.49 22.22
C ILE A 247 -18.33 -5.70 20.75
N THR A 248 -17.52 -6.47 20.00
CA THR A 248 -17.80 -6.80 18.60
C THR A 248 -19.12 -7.53 18.43
N HIS A 249 -19.39 -8.56 19.22
CA HIS A 249 -20.67 -9.28 19.14
C HIS A 249 -21.86 -8.35 19.42
N ALA A 250 -21.78 -7.50 20.44
CA ALA A 250 -22.86 -6.58 20.76
C ALA A 250 -23.06 -5.49 19.68
N ALA A 251 -21.98 -5.02 19.05
CA ALA A 251 -22.04 -4.09 17.93
C ALA A 251 -22.67 -4.75 16.70
N VAL A 252 -22.25 -5.96 16.34
CA VAL A 252 -22.81 -6.75 15.23
C VAL A 252 -24.27 -7.06 15.50
N GLU A 253 -24.64 -7.58 16.67
CA GLU A 253 -26.04 -7.88 17.01
C GLU A 253 -26.95 -6.65 16.88
N ALA A 254 -26.44 -5.47 17.24
CA ALA A 254 -27.20 -4.23 17.14
C ALA A 254 -27.34 -3.69 15.71
N CYS A 255 -26.48 -4.11 14.77
CA CYS A 255 -26.29 -3.42 13.50
C CYS A 255 -26.31 -4.28 12.23
N ASP A 256 -26.15 -5.61 12.35
CA ASP A 256 -26.13 -6.60 11.26
C ASP A 256 -27.34 -6.43 10.33
N ALA A 257 -28.55 -6.52 10.89
CA ALA A 257 -29.79 -6.42 10.11
C ALA A 257 -30.10 -5.04 9.49
N LEU A 258 -29.23 -4.02 9.62
CA LEU A 258 -29.49 -2.68 9.06
C LEU A 258 -29.45 -2.65 7.53
N ASP A 259 -28.72 -3.55 6.88
CA ASP A 259 -28.70 -3.70 5.43
C ASP A 259 -29.84 -4.60 4.89
N GLY A 260 -30.62 -5.23 5.78
CA GLY A 260 -31.71 -6.13 5.43
C GLY A 260 -31.34 -7.61 5.40
N LEU A 261 -30.08 -7.95 5.68
CA LEU A 261 -29.58 -9.31 5.83
C LEU A 261 -29.05 -9.50 7.26
N LYS A 262 -29.20 -10.71 7.80
CA LYS A 262 -28.65 -11.07 9.12
C LYS A 262 -27.61 -12.17 8.92
N ASP A 263 -26.37 -11.79 8.64
CA ASP A 263 -25.27 -12.69 8.29
C ASP A 263 -24.04 -12.53 9.20
N GLY A 264 -24.15 -11.67 10.23
CA GLY A 264 -23.08 -11.38 11.16
C GLY A 264 -22.08 -10.32 10.66
N ILE A 265 -22.43 -9.58 9.60
CA ILE A 265 -21.59 -8.54 9.01
C ILE A 265 -22.28 -7.18 9.19
N ILE A 266 -21.50 -6.15 9.51
CA ILE A 266 -21.98 -4.77 9.44
C ILE A 266 -21.57 -4.22 8.07
N ASP A 267 -22.46 -4.27 7.07
CA ASP A 267 -22.15 -3.86 5.69
C ASP A 267 -21.79 -2.37 5.58
N ASP A 268 -22.55 -1.51 6.27
CA ASP A 268 -22.25 -0.07 6.38
C ASP A 268 -22.09 0.37 7.84
N PRO A 269 -20.85 0.36 8.38
CA PRO A 269 -20.57 0.77 9.76
C PRO A 269 -20.98 2.22 10.09
N ARG A 270 -21.20 3.08 9.09
CA ARG A 270 -21.66 4.46 9.32
C ARG A 270 -23.10 4.53 9.81
N ARG A 271 -23.90 3.49 9.51
CA ARG A 271 -25.30 3.35 9.96
C ARG A 271 -25.40 2.72 11.34
N CYS A 272 -24.31 2.15 11.85
CA CYS A 272 -24.28 1.53 13.16
C CYS A 272 -24.09 2.60 14.26
N HIS A 273 -25.10 2.73 15.13
CA HIS A 273 -25.08 3.66 16.27
C HIS A 273 -25.04 2.94 17.61
N PHE A 274 -24.45 1.73 17.66
CA PHE A 274 -24.23 1.00 18.90
C PHE A 274 -23.49 1.84 19.94
N ASP A 275 -24.03 1.89 21.16
CA ASP A 275 -23.43 2.54 22.32
C ASP A 275 -22.95 1.45 23.30
N PRO A 276 -21.64 1.38 23.62
CA PRO A 276 -21.10 0.37 24.53
C PRO A 276 -21.67 0.45 25.95
N ALA A 277 -22.36 1.53 26.33
CA ALA A 277 -23.09 1.58 27.60
C ALA A 277 -24.20 0.52 27.72
N LYS A 278 -24.65 -0.08 26.60
CA LYS A 278 -25.54 -1.27 26.64
C LYS A 278 -24.91 -2.47 27.34
N LEU A 279 -23.58 -2.51 27.42
CA LEU A 279 -22.83 -3.55 28.12
C LEU A 279 -22.44 -3.15 29.55
N ALA A 280 -22.94 -2.02 30.08
CA ALA A 280 -22.50 -1.53 31.38
C ALA A 280 -22.72 -2.56 32.50
N CYS A 281 -21.71 -2.75 33.35
CA CYS A 281 -21.81 -3.64 34.50
C CYS A 281 -22.92 -3.17 35.47
N PRO A 282 -23.70 -4.08 36.05
CA PRO A 282 -24.72 -3.73 37.02
C PRO A 282 -24.11 -2.96 38.21
N SER A 283 -24.83 -1.94 38.68
CA SER A 283 -24.47 -1.30 39.95
C SER A 283 -24.75 -2.26 41.11
N THR A 284 -23.81 -2.39 42.06
CA THR A 284 -24.00 -3.19 43.27
C THR A 284 -24.60 -2.39 44.43
N GLY A 285 -25.11 -1.18 44.17
CA GLY A 285 -25.71 -0.28 45.16
C GLY A 285 -25.15 1.15 45.07
N ALA A 286 -25.85 2.12 45.66
CA ALA A 286 -25.42 3.52 45.67
C ALA A 286 -24.04 3.66 46.34
N GLY A 287 -23.08 4.26 45.63
CA GLY A 287 -21.72 4.50 46.13
C GLY A 287 -20.76 3.31 46.04
N GLN A 288 -21.17 2.17 45.47
CA GLN A 288 -20.27 1.04 45.23
C GLN A 288 -19.70 1.05 43.81
N ALA A 289 -18.41 0.71 43.69
CA ALA A 289 -17.77 0.51 42.39
C ALA A 289 -18.38 -0.70 41.68
N GLN A 290 -18.59 -0.58 40.36
CA GLN A 290 -19.02 -1.71 39.54
C GLN A 290 -17.99 -2.84 39.64
N ARG A 291 -18.47 -4.07 39.80
CA ARG A 291 -17.61 -5.24 39.68
C ARG A 291 -17.26 -5.45 38.21
N ASP A 292 -15.98 -5.62 37.94
CA ASP A 292 -15.48 -5.90 36.60
C ASP A 292 -15.70 -7.38 36.27
N GLU A 293 -16.81 -7.70 35.61
CA GLU A 293 -17.18 -9.06 35.25
C GLU A 293 -16.91 -9.33 33.76
N ALA A 294 -16.71 -10.59 33.39
CA ALA A 294 -16.34 -10.97 32.01
C ALA A 294 -17.41 -10.58 30.96
N ALA A 295 -18.67 -10.50 31.35
CA ALA A 295 -19.82 -10.28 30.45
C ALA A 295 -20.33 -8.83 30.41
N CYS A 296 -19.59 -7.87 30.97
CA CYS A 296 -19.99 -6.47 30.99
C CYS A 296 -18.77 -5.52 30.92
N LEU A 297 -19.03 -4.22 30.81
CA LEU A 297 -18.04 -3.15 30.80
C LEU A 297 -18.22 -2.23 32.01
N THR A 298 -17.16 -1.98 32.76
CA THR A 298 -17.16 -0.94 33.79
C THR A 298 -17.28 0.45 33.17
N ALA A 299 -17.63 1.47 33.95
CA ALA A 299 -17.73 2.85 33.45
C ALA A 299 -16.45 3.33 32.74
N PRO A 300 -15.22 3.09 33.25
CA PRO A 300 -14.00 3.41 32.50
C PRO A 300 -13.87 2.66 31.17
N GLN A 301 -14.28 1.39 31.10
CA GLN A 301 -14.26 0.58 29.87
C GLN A 301 -15.26 1.11 28.83
N VAL A 302 -16.48 1.47 29.25
CA VAL A 302 -17.49 2.09 28.38
C VAL A 302 -16.96 3.41 27.82
N GLU A 303 -16.36 4.24 28.67
CA GLU A 303 -15.82 5.54 28.26
C GLU A 303 -14.63 5.40 27.29
N ALA A 304 -13.72 4.46 27.53
CA ALA A 304 -12.63 4.15 26.61
C ALA A 304 -13.17 3.70 25.23
N ALA A 305 -14.17 2.81 25.20
CA ALA A 305 -14.80 2.36 23.98
C ALA A 305 -15.50 3.50 23.21
N ARG A 306 -16.18 4.42 23.92
CA ARG A 306 -16.78 5.61 23.30
C ARG A 306 -15.73 6.50 22.64
N LYS A 307 -14.61 6.78 23.33
CA LYS A 307 -13.50 7.58 22.78
C LYS A 307 -12.90 6.94 21.53
N MET A 308 -12.77 5.61 21.50
CA MET A 308 -12.33 4.89 20.30
C MET A 308 -13.27 5.09 19.11
N TYR A 309 -14.59 5.02 19.33
CA TYR A 309 -15.59 5.27 18.27
C TYR A 309 -15.70 6.74 17.85
N GLU A 310 -15.42 7.68 18.74
CA GLU A 310 -15.45 9.11 18.43
C GLU A 310 -14.20 9.58 17.66
N GLY A 311 -13.05 8.96 17.93
CA GLY A 311 -11.77 9.35 17.35
C GLY A 311 -11.20 10.66 17.90
N LEU A 312 -10.05 11.03 17.36
CA LEU A 312 -9.30 12.19 17.85
C LEU A 312 -9.96 13.50 17.41
N LYS A 313 -10.35 14.32 18.38
CA LYS A 313 -10.85 15.69 18.19
C LYS A 313 -9.92 16.72 18.85
N ASN A 314 -9.89 17.92 18.30
CA ASN A 314 -9.21 19.05 18.93
C ASN A 314 -9.95 19.47 20.21
N PRO A 315 -9.33 19.44 21.40
CA PRO A 315 -10.02 19.69 22.66
C PRO A 315 -10.44 21.17 22.84
N ARG A 316 -9.88 22.09 22.06
CA ARG A 316 -10.23 23.53 22.11
C ARG A 316 -11.34 23.91 21.14
N THR A 317 -11.37 23.30 19.96
CA THR A 317 -12.29 23.69 18.87
C THR A 317 -13.37 22.66 18.60
N GLY A 318 -13.22 21.42 19.07
CA GLY A 318 -14.11 20.31 18.74
C GLY A 318 -13.94 19.74 17.33
N GLU A 319 -13.00 20.26 16.53
CA GLU A 319 -12.74 19.78 15.16
C GLU A 319 -12.30 18.32 15.15
N GLN A 320 -12.86 17.51 14.25
CA GLN A 320 -12.40 16.14 14.02
C GLN A 320 -11.02 16.16 13.35
N ILE A 321 -10.00 15.65 14.05
CA ILE A 321 -8.65 15.49 13.48
C ILE A 321 -8.62 14.21 12.66
N PHE A 322 -9.03 13.09 13.26
CA PHE A 322 -9.09 11.80 12.59
C PHE A 322 -10.30 11.02 13.07
N THR A 323 -10.98 10.29 12.18
CA THR A 323 -12.21 9.56 12.50
C THR A 323 -11.96 8.48 13.56
N GLY A 324 -13.00 8.13 14.31
CA GLY A 324 -12.94 6.98 15.21
C GLY A 324 -12.94 5.66 14.46
N TRP A 325 -12.68 4.60 15.20
CA TRP A 325 -12.74 3.24 14.68
C TRP A 325 -14.20 2.87 14.34
N PRO A 326 -14.44 2.19 13.21
CA PRO A 326 -15.78 1.73 12.88
C PRO A 326 -16.23 0.64 13.85
N ARG A 327 -17.53 0.63 14.16
CA ARG A 327 -18.13 -0.43 14.97
C ARG A 327 -18.05 -1.76 14.21
N GLY A 328 -17.73 -2.83 14.91
CA GLY A 328 -17.41 -4.15 14.36
C GLY A 328 -15.91 -4.42 14.20
N SER A 329 -15.03 -3.44 14.48
CA SER A 329 -13.57 -3.60 14.35
C SER A 329 -12.84 -3.83 15.68
N GLU A 330 -13.54 -4.13 16.76
CA GLU A 330 -12.97 -4.08 18.12
C GLU A 330 -12.06 -5.29 18.39
N GLY A 331 -12.58 -6.50 18.17
CA GLY A 331 -11.86 -7.77 18.38
C GLY A 331 -11.46 -8.50 17.10
N PHE A 332 -11.43 -7.81 15.95
CA PHE A 332 -11.08 -8.43 14.68
C PHE A 332 -9.55 -8.62 14.53
N GLY A 333 -9.09 -9.85 14.41
CA GLY A 333 -7.68 -10.18 14.19
C GLY A 333 -6.87 -10.36 15.46
N GLU A 334 -5.66 -10.92 15.32
CA GLU A 334 -4.79 -11.30 16.45
C GLU A 334 -3.72 -10.24 16.78
N ASN A 335 -3.68 -9.10 16.06
CA ASN A 335 -2.64 -8.09 16.23
C ASN A 335 -3.18 -6.67 16.56
N PRO A 336 -2.35 -5.81 17.20
CA PRO A 336 -2.67 -4.41 17.55
C PRO A 336 -3.03 -3.47 16.39
N ILE A 337 -2.76 -3.89 15.15
CA ILE A 337 -2.98 -3.08 13.94
C ILE A 337 -4.39 -3.36 13.38
N GLN A 338 -4.91 -4.58 13.58
CA GLN A 338 -6.19 -5.05 13.06
C GLN A 338 -7.33 -4.93 14.08
N SER A 339 -6.98 -4.93 15.37
CA SER A 339 -7.91 -4.89 16.49
C SER A 339 -7.55 -3.77 17.46
N TRP A 340 -8.42 -3.56 18.45
CA TRP A 340 -8.10 -2.69 19.59
C TRP A 340 -7.09 -3.32 20.57
N GLY A 341 -6.57 -4.52 20.28
CA GLY A 341 -5.71 -5.30 21.17
C GLY A 341 -4.26 -4.84 21.24
N GLN A 342 -4.05 -3.53 21.35
CA GLN A 342 -2.73 -2.94 21.57
C GLN A 342 -2.21 -3.20 22.97
#